data_AF-A0A923DAC7-F1
#
_entry.id   AF-A0A923DAC7-F1
#
_cell.length_a   1.000
_cell.length_b   1.000
_cell.length_c   1.000
_cell.angle_alpha   90.00
_cell.angle_beta   90.00
_cell.angle_gamma   90.00
#
_symmetry.space_group_name_H-M   'P 1'
#
loop_
_entity.id
_entity.type
_entity.pdbx_description
1 polymer ?
#
loop_
_entity_poly.entity_id
_entity_poly.type
_entity_poly.pdbx_seq_one_letter_code
_entity_poly.pdbx_strand_id
1 'polypeptide(L)'
;MKRIKISIHLIIVIVLCLTSFTIQAQKIYQPEKQGIWSFWNRMNACDGMVDKTAYTRNLTAIGEDFHQNHPMLRAIKGFDFLLELENSCYSESHQRPCDYCSQGALYFNFQIFYIESGKELKWKIEPPHWTLRVNSAWTGHGTNFGGLDGYRAQVDDPKMENALDKAIAKISEFFCVFEIEKEIAPGIRLYKYGNLVVFNEERPDYWIPVTVKEVMDAKMSYWKIKPDDKIVYDHFVNEYQKFTPDELNSLAYEGSDDAIIKVNAKKDGLQIMRFNPEYWNRSLPKSSIQFMTMYYHVEDRMETAEFIRDNGHPDYTGMFMEGMDVTRLAGFIVRK
;
A
#
# COMPACT_ATOMS: atom_id res chain seq x y z
N MET A 1 -69.19 15.54 -14.64
CA MET A 1 -68.18 14.45 -14.65
C MET A 1 -67.59 14.29 -16.05
N LYS A 2 -66.37 14.79 -16.29
CA LYS A 2 -65.65 14.56 -17.57
C LYS A 2 -64.94 13.21 -17.51
N ARG A 3 -65.34 12.25 -18.34
CA ARG A 3 -64.65 10.97 -18.51
C ARG A 3 -63.35 11.21 -19.28
N ILE A 4 -62.22 11.05 -18.62
CA ILE A 4 -60.90 11.05 -19.26
C ILE A 4 -60.79 9.73 -20.04
N LYS A 5 -60.76 9.82 -21.38
CA LYS A 5 -60.43 8.67 -22.24
C LYS A 5 -58.91 8.51 -22.24
N ILE A 6 -58.41 7.63 -21.38
CA ILE A 6 -57.01 7.20 -21.44
C ILE A 6 -56.87 6.31 -22.67
N SER A 7 -56.08 6.76 -23.66
CA SER A 7 -55.79 5.96 -24.86
C SER A 7 -54.96 4.74 -24.47
N ILE A 8 -55.27 3.58 -25.05
CA ILE A 8 -54.52 2.32 -24.89
C ILE A 8 -53.01 2.52 -25.17
N HIS A 9 -52.67 3.46 -26.05
CA HIS A 9 -51.28 3.78 -26.38
C HIS A 9 -50.54 4.45 -25.20
N LEU A 10 -51.25 5.24 -24.37
CA LEU A 10 -50.67 5.86 -23.18
C LEU A 10 -50.36 4.82 -22.09
N ILE A 11 -51.20 3.78 -21.96
CA ILE A 11 -50.96 2.67 -21.03
C ILE A 11 -49.76 1.83 -21.50
N ILE A 12 -49.64 1.55 -22.80
CA ILE A 12 -48.50 0.80 -23.36
C ILE A 12 -47.19 1.57 -23.18
N VAL A 13 -47.18 2.89 -23.37
CA VAL A 13 -45.99 3.73 -23.13
C VAL A 13 -45.62 3.77 -21.65
N ILE A 14 -46.59 3.87 -20.73
CA ILE A 14 -46.32 3.82 -19.28
C ILE A 14 -45.77 2.44 -18.87
N VAL A 15 -46.30 1.34 -19.41
CA VAL A 15 -45.79 -0.02 -19.13
C VAL A 15 -44.38 -0.21 -19.70
N LEU A 16 -44.08 0.28 -20.91
CA LEU A 16 -42.74 0.21 -21.50
C LEU A 16 -41.72 1.10 -20.78
N CYS A 17 -42.13 2.26 -20.28
CA CYS A 17 -41.28 3.12 -19.44
C CYS A 17 -41.06 2.53 -18.05
N LEU A 18 -42.03 1.78 -17.48
CA LEU A 18 -41.88 1.10 -16.19
C LEU A 18 -41.09 -0.23 -16.28
N THR A 19 -41.05 -0.90 -17.43
CA THR A 19 -40.16 -2.06 -17.65
C THR A 19 -38.73 -1.66 -18.03
N SER A 20 -38.49 -0.37 -18.29
CA SER A 20 -37.15 0.18 -18.55
C SER A 20 -36.40 0.52 -17.27
N PHE A 21 -36.97 0.23 -16.08
CA PHE A 21 -36.16 0.00 -14.89
C PHE A 21 -35.32 -1.23 -15.17
N THR A 22 -34.11 -0.98 -15.67
CA THR A 22 -33.02 -1.94 -15.77
C THR A 22 -33.06 -2.83 -14.54
N ILE A 23 -33.47 -4.09 -14.72
CA ILE A 23 -33.05 -5.15 -13.83
C ILE A 23 -31.53 -5.19 -14.04
N GLN A 24 -30.80 -4.32 -13.35
CA GLN A 24 -29.42 -4.62 -13.04
C GLN A 24 -29.52 -5.94 -12.30
N ALA A 25 -29.02 -7.00 -12.93
CA ALA A 25 -29.06 -8.32 -12.34
C ALA A 25 -28.41 -8.22 -10.97
N GLN A 26 -29.23 -8.29 -9.93
CA GLN A 26 -28.74 -8.17 -8.56
C GLN A 26 -27.80 -9.35 -8.32
N LYS A 27 -26.57 -9.05 -7.90
CA LYS A 27 -25.62 -10.08 -7.50
C LYS A 27 -26.10 -10.67 -6.18
N ILE A 28 -26.44 -11.95 -6.17
CA ILE A 28 -26.88 -12.66 -4.98
C ILE A 28 -25.68 -13.43 -4.43
N TYR A 29 -25.06 -12.89 -3.39
CA TYR A 29 -23.96 -13.54 -2.67
C TYR A 29 -24.32 -14.96 -2.19
N GLN A 30 -23.35 -15.87 -2.24
CA GLN A 30 -23.52 -17.30 -1.91
C GLN A 30 -22.68 -17.71 -0.68
N PRO A 31 -23.12 -17.40 0.56
CA PRO A 31 -22.31 -17.60 1.77
C PRO A 31 -21.94 -19.05 2.09
N GLU A 32 -22.84 -19.99 1.80
CA GLU A 32 -22.64 -21.41 2.16
C GLU A 32 -21.87 -22.20 1.12
N LYS A 33 -21.55 -21.59 -0.03
CA LYS A 33 -20.84 -22.29 -1.09
C LYS A 33 -19.41 -22.60 -0.65
N GLN A 34 -19.05 -23.87 -0.66
CA GLN A 34 -17.70 -24.32 -0.32
C GLN A 34 -16.70 -23.76 -1.32
N GLY A 35 -15.64 -23.13 -0.81
CA GLY A 35 -14.54 -22.63 -1.61
C GLY A 35 -13.30 -23.52 -1.54
N ILE A 36 -12.29 -23.16 -2.33
CA ILE A 36 -10.99 -23.81 -2.36
C ILE A 36 -9.84 -22.83 -2.07
N TRP A 37 -8.73 -23.37 -1.58
CA TRP A 37 -7.44 -22.70 -1.55
C TRP A 37 -6.74 -22.89 -2.91
N SER A 38 -6.12 -21.83 -3.42
CA SER A 38 -5.31 -21.86 -4.64
C SER A 38 -4.09 -20.98 -4.49
N PHE A 39 -3.04 -21.32 -5.23
CA PHE A 39 -1.76 -20.62 -5.22
C PHE A 39 -1.36 -20.23 -6.64
N TRP A 40 -0.93 -18.98 -6.81
CA TRP A 40 -0.40 -18.48 -8.08
C TRP A 40 0.91 -17.74 -7.88
N ASN A 41 1.98 -18.28 -8.47
CA ASN A 41 3.27 -17.65 -8.49
C ASN A 41 3.41 -16.76 -9.74
N ARG A 42 3.38 -15.43 -9.55
CA ARG A 42 3.65 -14.42 -10.60
C ARG A 42 5.01 -13.75 -10.44
N MET A 43 5.92 -14.34 -9.68
CA MET A 43 7.28 -13.84 -9.58
C MET A 43 7.92 -13.88 -10.97
N ASN A 44 8.35 -12.73 -11.48
CA ASN A 44 9.02 -12.60 -12.77
C ASN A 44 10.54 -12.55 -12.60
N ALA A 45 11.30 -12.82 -13.67
CA ALA A 45 12.73 -12.48 -13.67
C ALA A 45 12.85 -10.96 -13.86
N CYS A 46 13.57 -10.27 -12.99
CA CYS A 46 13.83 -8.84 -13.11
C CYS A 46 15.12 -8.44 -12.39
N ASP A 47 15.65 -7.28 -12.78
CA ASP A 47 16.88 -6.74 -12.23
C ASP A 47 16.75 -6.47 -10.73
N GLY A 48 17.70 -7.01 -9.96
CA GLY A 48 17.68 -6.95 -8.48
C GLY A 48 17.05 -8.17 -7.80
N MET A 49 16.29 -9.02 -8.52
CA MET A 49 15.80 -10.29 -7.97
C MET A 49 16.91 -11.34 -7.96
N VAL A 50 17.62 -11.44 -6.84
CA VAL A 50 18.66 -12.46 -6.65
C VAL A 50 18.06 -13.69 -6.00
N ASP A 51 18.38 -14.87 -6.57
CA ASP A 51 17.89 -16.18 -6.11
C ASP A 51 16.36 -16.25 -6.00
N LYS A 52 15.69 -16.03 -7.14
CA LYS A 52 14.23 -16.12 -7.30
C LYS A 52 13.66 -17.41 -6.70
N THR A 53 14.35 -18.53 -6.85
CA THR A 53 13.89 -19.83 -6.36
C THR A 53 13.85 -19.87 -4.83
N ALA A 54 14.93 -19.45 -4.15
CA ALA A 54 14.91 -19.38 -2.70
C ALA A 54 13.92 -18.34 -2.19
N TYR A 55 13.85 -17.16 -2.83
CA TYR A 55 12.92 -16.12 -2.38
C TYR A 55 11.46 -16.56 -2.53
N THR A 56 11.10 -17.16 -3.67
CA THR A 56 9.76 -17.76 -3.88
C THR A 56 9.45 -18.77 -2.77
N ARG A 57 10.40 -19.67 -2.45
CA ARG A 57 10.23 -20.66 -1.39
C ARG A 57 9.96 -20.01 -0.03
N ASN A 58 10.68 -18.94 0.29
CA ASN A 58 10.52 -18.20 1.54
C ASN A 58 9.14 -17.52 1.61
N LEU A 59 8.67 -16.90 0.53
CA LEU A 59 7.32 -16.31 0.48
C LEU A 59 6.22 -17.39 0.52
N THR A 60 6.40 -18.51 -0.19
CA THR A 60 5.47 -19.65 -0.11
C THR A 60 5.37 -20.19 1.31
N ALA A 61 6.47 -20.23 2.08
CA ALA A 61 6.44 -20.68 3.46
C ALA A 61 5.55 -19.78 4.35
N ILE A 62 5.59 -18.46 4.17
CA ILE A 62 4.67 -17.54 4.87
C ILE A 62 3.22 -17.86 4.47
N GLY A 63 2.96 -17.99 3.17
CA GLY A 63 1.62 -18.28 2.64
C GLY A 63 1.01 -19.58 3.15
N GLU A 64 1.81 -20.65 3.20
CA GLU A 64 1.39 -21.94 3.74
C GLU A 64 1.15 -21.88 5.25
N ASP A 65 1.89 -21.04 5.98
CA ASP A 65 1.62 -20.82 7.40
C ASP A 65 0.23 -20.22 7.64
N PHE A 66 -0.16 -19.25 6.82
CA PHE A 66 -1.54 -18.73 6.83
C PHE A 66 -2.55 -19.83 6.52
N HIS A 67 -2.35 -20.58 5.44
CA HIS A 67 -3.24 -21.66 5.04
C HIS A 67 -3.46 -22.69 6.15
N GLN A 68 -2.40 -23.05 6.86
CA GLN A 68 -2.46 -24.05 7.92
C GLN A 68 -3.05 -23.52 9.23
N ASN A 69 -2.87 -22.23 9.54
CA ASN A 69 -3.16 -21.70 10.87
C ASN A 69 -4.34 -20.73 10.92
N HIS A 70 -4.77 -20.16 9.80
CA HIS A 70 -5.84 -19.19 9.78
C HIS A 70 -7.24 -19.86 9.78
N PRO A 71 -8.16 -19.52 10.71
CA PRO A 71 -9.47 -20.16 10.81
C PRO A 71 -10.30 -20.13 9.52
N MET A 72 -10.32 -18.98 8.82
CA MET A 72 -11.06 -18.85 7.56
C MET A 72 -10.53 -19.74 6.42
N LEU A 73 -9.25 -20.11 6.47
CA LEU A 73 -8.62 -20.92 5.42
C LEU A 73 -8.79 -22.41 5.65
N ARG A 74 -9.07 -22.83 6.89
CA ARG A 74 -9.42 -24.23 7.22
C ARG A 74 -10.82 -24.62 6.80
N ALA A 75 -11.73 -23.65 6.68
CA ALA A 75 -13.14 -23.86 6.33
C ALA A 75 -13.65 -22.77 5.39
N ILE A 76 -13.07 -22.69 4.19
CA ILE A 76 -13.37 -21.65 3.21
C ILE A 76 -14.82 -21.75 2.74
N LYS A 77 -15.60 -20.69 2.95
CA LYS A 77 -17.01 -20.59 2.55
C LYS A 77 -17.32 -19.22 1.95
N GLY A 78 -18.05 -19.20 0.85
CA GLY A 78 -18.53 -18.00 0.18
C GLY A 78 -17.53 -17.31 -0.75
N PHE A 79 -16.32 -17.84 -0.88
CA PHE A 79 -15.27 -17.36 -1.79
C PHE A 79 -14.30 -18.49 -2.14
N ASP A 80 -13.59 -18.39 -3.27
CA ASP A 80 -12.31 -19.08 -3.42
C ASP A 80 -11.20 -18.20 -2.85
N PHE A 81 -10.22 -18.81 -2.17
CA PHE A 81 -9.03 -18.09 -1.73
C PHE A 81 -7.89 -18.29 -2.71
N LEU A 82 -7.32 -17.19 -3.20
CA LEU A 82 -6.15 -17.22 -4.05
C LEU A 82 -5.00 -16.46 -3.38
N LEU A 83 -3.97 -17.21 -2.97
CA LEU A 83 -2.68 -16.63 -2.61
C LEU A 83 -1.87 -16.39 -3.89
N GLU A 84 -1.52 -15.13 -4.12
CA GLU A 84 -0.68 -14.71 -5.24
C GLU A 84 0.64 -14.15 -4.75
N LEU A 85 1.75 -14.62 -5.34
CA LEU A 85 3.08 -14.07 -5.11
C LEU A 85 3.47 -13.15 -6.25
N GLU A 86 3.91 -11.94 -5.91
CA GLU A 86 4.43 -10.97 -6.88
C GLU A 86 5.75 -10.39 -6.39
N ASN A 87 6.61 -10.03 -7.33
CA ASN A 87 7.77 -9.19 -7.06
C ASN A 87 7.64 -7.81 -7.67
N SER A 88 8.26 -6.84 -7.02
CA SER A 88 8.38 -5.48 -7.52
C SER A 88 9.39 -5.43 -8.66
N CYS A 89 8.98 -5.85 -9.87
CA CYS A 89 9.80 -5.81 -11.09
C CYS A 89 9.73 -4.46 -11.81
N TYR A 90 9.56 -3.36 -11.09
CA TYR A 90 9.59 -2.04 -11.70
C TYR A 90 11.01 -1.76 -12.21
N SER A 91 11.15 -1.83 -13.54
CA SER A 91 12.38 -1.67 -14.30
C SER A 91 13.01 -0.29 -14.05
N GLU A 92 14.28 -0.30 -13.70
CA GLU A 92 15.29 0.72 -14.01
C GLU A 92 15.22 2.10 -13.31
N SER A 93 14.14 2.50 -12.61
CA SER A 93 14.03 3.86 -12.03
C SER A 93 13.89 3.95 -10.50
N HIS A 94 13.80 2.83 -9.77
CA HIS A 94 13.37 2.87 -8.35
C HIS A 94 14.14 1.95 -7.39
N GLN A 95 15.33 1.43 -7.72
CA GLN A 95 16.23 0.93 -6.66
C GLN A 95 16.67 2.13 -5.84
N ARG A 96 15.97 2.40 -4.73
CA ARG A 96 16.38 3.47 -3.85
C ARG A 96 17.71 3.10 -3.22
N PRO A 97 18.52 4.09 -2.82
CA PRO A 97 19.78 3.83 -2.14
C PRO A 97 19.63 2.95 -0.89
N CYS A 98 18.44 2.94 -0.28
CA CYS A 98 18.12 2.12 0.88
C CYS A 98 17.68 0.68 0.54
N ASP A 99 17.36 0.34 -0.71
CA ASP A 99 16.90 -1.01 -1.07
C ASP A 99 18.09 -1.98 -1.19
N TYR A 100 17.96 -3.21 -0.67
CA TYR A 100 19.03 -4.21 -0.71
C TYR A 100 18.54 -5.63 -1.02
N CYS A 101 17.53 -6.12 -0.29
CA CYS A 101 17.00 -7.47 -0.44
C CYS A 101 16.09 -7.58 -1.68
N SER A 102 15.87 -8.83 -2.13
CA SER A 102 14.79 -9.14 -3.07
C SER A 102 13.46 -8.73 -2.44
N GLN A 103 12.66 -7.96 -3.17
CA GLN A 103 11.38 -7.43 -2.71
C GLN A 103 10.21 -8.18 -3.34
N GLY A 104 9.13 -8.31 -2.59
CA GLY A 104 7.91 -8.91 -3.11
C GLY A 104 6.71 -8.72 -2.19
N ALA A 105 5.62 -9.35 -2.56
CA ALA A 105 4.37 -9.29 -1.85
C ALA A 105 3.61 -10.61 -1.93
N LEU A 106 2.83 -10.88 -0.88
CA LEU A 106 1.77 -11.88 -0.88
C LEU A 106 0.43 -11.13 -0.99
N TYR A 107 -0.35 -11.46 -2.01
CA TYR A 107 -1.72 -10.98 -2.16
C TYR A 107 -2.68 -12.10 -1.79
N PHE A 108 -3.56 -11.80 -0.84
CA PHE A 108 -4.55 -12.71 -0.30
C PHE A 108 -5.90 -12.31 -0.89
N ASN A 109 -6.30 -12.97 -1.98
CA ASN A 109 -7.45 -12.59 -2.79
C ASN A 109 -8.69 -13.43 -2.42
N PHE A 110 -9.80 -12.77 -2.12
CA PHE A 110 -11.07 -13.38 -1.75
C PHE A 110 -12.03 -13.36 -2.95
N GLN A 111 -12.01 -14.41 -3.77
CA GLN A 111 -12.83 -14.51 -4.99
C GLN A 111 -14.28 -14.92 -4.65
N ILE A 112 -15.09 -13.93 -4.25
CA ILE A 112 -16.45 -14.09 -3.74
C ILE A 112 -17.37 -14.76 -4.77
N PHE A 113 -18.19 -15.71 -4.30
CA PHE A 113 -19.23 -16.36 -5.09
C PHE A 113 -20.52 -15.56 -5.11
N TYR A 114 -21.14 -15.43 -6.28
CA TYR A 114 -22.45 -14.79 -6.44
C TYR A 114 -23.24 -15.41 -7.59
N ILE A 115 -24.56 -15.24 -7.57
CA ILE A 115 -25.46 -15.53 -8.69
C ILE A 115 -25.80 -14.21 -9.37
N GLU A 116 -25.65 -14.16 -10.69
CA GLU A 116 -26.08 -13.04 -11.53
C GLU A 116 -26.84 -13.60 -12.73
N SER A 117 -28.06 -13.13 -12.96
CA SER A 117 -28.93 -13.62 -14.05
C SER A 117 -29.10 -15.15 -14.07
N GLY A 118 -29.21 -15.76 -12.88
CA GLY A 118 -29.36 -17.22 -12.72
C GLY A 118 -28.09 -18.04 -12.98
N LYS A 119 -26.94 -17.39 -13.21
CA LYS A 119 -25.65 -18.05 -13.38
C LYS A 119 -24.78 -17.86 -12.15
N GLU A 120 -24.15 -18.93 -11.71
CA GLU A 120 -23.13 -18.87 -10.69
C GLU A 120 -21.83 -18.29 -11.28
N LEU A 121 -21.29 -17.28 -10.60
CA LEU A 121 -20.08 -16.58 -10.96
C LEU A 121 -19.18 -16.41 -9.73
N LYS A 122 -17.95 -15.95 -9.98
CA LYS A 122 -17.02 -15.54 -8.93
C LYS A 122 -16.28 -14.25 -9.28
N TRP A 123 -15.98 -13.44 -8.27
CA TRP A 123 -15.32 -12.15 -8.44
C TRP A 123 -13.81 -12.39 -8.65
N LYS A 124 -13.34 -12.27 -9.90
CA LYS A 124 -11.92 -12.52 -10.25
C LYS A 124 -11.10 -11.27 -10.51
N ILE A 125 -11.73 -10.19 -10.95
CA ILE A 125 -11.06 -8.95 -11.33
C ILE A 125 -11.14 -7.99 -10.15
N GLU A 126 -10.00 -7.63 -9.56
CA GLU A 126 -9.93 -6.81 -8.34
C GLU A 126 -10.89 -7.32 -7.24
N PRO A 127 -10.83 -8.61 -6.86
CA PRO A 127 -11.59 -9.07 -5.70
C PRO A 127 -11.14 -8.30 -4.46
N PRO A 128 -11.94 -8.31 -3.37
CA PRO A 128 -11.42 -7.95 -2.06
C PRO A 128 -10.13 -8.69 -1.82
N HIS A 129 -9.11 -7.96 -1.40
CA HIS A 129 -7.78 -8.50 -1.22
C HIS A 129 -7.05 -7.79 -0.10
N TRP A 130 -6.06 -8.49 0.44
CA TRP A 130 -5.15 -7.96 1.43
C TRP A 130 -3.70 -8.24 1.00
N THR A 131 -2.76 -7.41 1.42
CA THR A 131 -1.36 -7.50 0.96
C THR A 131 -0.37 -7.47 2.12
N LEU A 132 0.53 -8.44 2.13
CA LEU A 132 1.75 -8.45 2.94
C LEU A 132 2.93 -8.09 2.05
N ARG A 133 3.61 -6.98 2.35
CA ARG A 133 4.83 -6.56 1.65
C ARG A 133 6.05 -7.12 2.37
N VAL A 134 6.99 -7.66 1.61
CA VAL A 134 8.19 -8.31 2.12
C VAL A 134 9.42 -7.62 1.53
N ASN A 135 10.33 -7.24 2.41
CA ASN A 135 11.58 -6.54 2.14
C ASN A 135 11.44 -5.21 1.39
N SER A 136 10.24 -4.61 1.37
CA SER A 136 10.01 -3.33 0.73
C SER A 136 10.14 -2.18 1.72
N ALA A 137 11.17 -1.34 1.55
CA ALA A 137 11.34 -0.13 2.35
C ALA A 137 10.38 1.01 1.93
N TRP A 138 9.43 0.77 1.02
CA TRP A 138 8.49 1.78 0.45
C TRP A 138 7.15 1.82 1.17
N THR A 139 6.95 0.90 2.12
CA THR A 139 5.65 0.57 2.66
C THR A 139 5.72 0.49 4.18
N GLY A 140 4.55 0.53 4.83
CA GLY A 140 4.41 0.48 6.29
C GLY A 140 4.58 1.82 7.01
N HIS A 141 4.97 2.88 6.31
CA HIS A 141 4.96 4.25 6.80
C HIS A 141 3.79 5.05 6.18
N GLY A 142 3.60 6.28 6.62
CA GLY A 142 2.62 7.21 6.06
C GLY A 142 3.04 7.75 4.70
N THR A 143 2.57 8.96 4.39
CA THR A 143 2.70 9.59 3.08
C THR A 143 4.16 9.70 2.63
N ASN A 144 4.47 9.13 1.46
CA ASN A 144 5.72 9.36 0.76
C ASN A 144 5.75 10.79 0.20
N PHE A 145 6.92 11.41 0.17
CA PHE A 145 7.10 12.69 -0.53
C PHE A 145 7.18 12.52 -2.07
N GLY A 146 6.98 11.28 -2.56
CA GLY A 146 6.92 10.90 -3.97
C GLY A 146 5.58 11.26 -4.63
N GLY A 147 5.42 12.53 -4.98
CA GLY A 147 4.30 13.04 -5.79
C GLY A 147 4.76 14.11 -6.78
N LEU A 148 6.05 14.14 -7.09
CA LEU A 148 6.65 15.07 -8.03
C LEU A 148 6.68 14.45 -9.42
N ASP A 149 6.42 15.27 -10.43
CA ASP A 149 6.39 14.81 -11.82
C ASP A 149 7.75 14.28 -12.26
N GLY A 150 7.75 13.06 -12.79
CA GLY A 150 8.87 12.44 -13.48
C GLY A 150 9.31 13.19 -14.74
N TYR A 151 10.32 12.62 -15.42
CA TYR A 151 10.67 13.05 -16.76
C TYR A 151 9.51 12.79 -17.72
N ARG A 152 9.12 13.81 -18.46
CA ARG A 152 8.04 13.77 -19.46
C ARG A 152 8.65 14.01 -20.83
N ALA A 153 8.91 12.92 -21.57
CA ALA A 153 9.55 12.95 -22.89
C ALA A 153 8.87 13.89 -23.90
N GLN A 154 7.59 14.23 -23.70
CA GLN A 154 6.84 15.12 -24.58
C GLN A 154 7.13 16.62 -24.35
N VAL A 155 7.61 17.00 -23.17
CA VAL A 155 7.72 18.43 -22.76
C VAL A 155 9.07 18.79 -22.12
N ASP A 156 9.78 17.83 -21.52
CA ASP A 156 11.05 18.08 -20.85
C ASP A 156 12.24 17.89 -21.82
N ASP A 157 13.29 18.72 -21.66
CA ASP A 157 14.56 18.53 -22.38
C ASP A 157 15.16 17.16 -21.99
N PRO A 158 15.48 16.26 -22.95
CA PRO A 158 16.10 14.96 -22.66
C PRO A 158 17.35 15.03 -21.78
N LYS A 159 18.07 16.15 -21.77
CA LYS A 159 19.24 16.34 -20.88
C LYS A 159 18.89 16.36 -19.40
N MET A 160 17.61 16.58 -19.05
CA MET A 160 17.14 16.65 -17.68
C MET A 160 16.83 15.28 -17.08
N GLU A 161 16.54 14.27 -17.91
CA GLU A 161 16.05 12.94 -17.48
C GLU A 161 16.88 12.36 -16.32
N ASN A 162 18.18 12.16 -16.54
CA ASN A 162 19.10 11.63 -15.52
C ASN A 162 19.20 12.48 -14.24
N ALA A 163 19.08 13.80 -14.35
CA ALA A 163 19.15 14.69 -13.20
C ALA A 163 17.86 14.64 -12.39
N LEU A 164 16.73 14.62 -13.09
CA LEU A 164 15.39 14.57 -12.53
C LEU A 164 15.15 13.23 -11.83
N ASP A 165 15.53 12.12 -12.44
CA ASP A 165 15.43 10.78 -11.85
C ASP A 165 16.22 10.70 -10.53
N LYS A 166 17.43 11.26 -10.49
CA LYS A 166 18.23 11.32 -9.25
C LYS A 166 17.58 12.17 -8.17
N ALA A 167 17.03 13.33 -8.55
CA ALA A 167 16.36 14.22 -7.59
C ALA A 167 15.07 13.59 -7.04
N ILE A 168 14.29 12.92 -7.88
CA ILE A 168 13.08 12.19 -7.49
C ILE A 168 13.44 11.02 -6.60
N ALA A 169 14.45 10.22 -6.97
CA ALA A 169 14.92 9.10 -6.14
C ALA A 169 15.34 9.58 -4.75
N LYS A 170 16.01 10.75 -4.66
CA LYS A 170 16.41 11.33 -3.38
C LYS A 170 15.23 11.79 -2.53
N ILE A 171 14.27 12.51 -3.10
CA ILE A 171 13.07 12.96 -2.37
C ILE A 171 12.22 11.76 -1.91
N SER A 172 12.19 10.72 -2.73
CA SER A 172 11.44 9.49 -2.46
C SER A 172 12.08 8.61 -1.38
N GLU A 173 13.22 8.99 -0.81
CA GLU A 173 13.76 8.40 0.43
C GLU A 173 12.97 8.86 1.67
N PHE A 174 12.27 10.01 1.59
CA PHE A 174 11.59 10.62 2.72
C PHE A 174 10.11 10.26 2.77
N PHE A 175 9.62 10.01 3.98
CA PHE A 175 8.23 9.70 4.27
C PHE A 175 7.85 10.16 5.67
N CYS A 176 6.55 10.43 5.86
CA CYS A 176 5.99 10.69 7.18
C CYS A 176 5.80 9.37 7.93
N VAL A 177 6.08 9.37 9.23
CA VAL A 177 5.85 8.22 10.10
C VAL A 177 4.72 8.54 11.05
N PHE A 178 3.70 7.67 11.07
CA PHE A 178 2.62 7.74 12.03
C PHE A 178 3.14 7.49 13.45
N GLU A 179 2.38 7.93 14.46
CA GLU A 179 2.72 7.62 15.84
C GLU A 179 2.59 6.11 16.11
N ILE A 180 3.41 5.61 17.02
CA ILE A 180 3.31 4.22 17.49
C ILE A 180 1.98 4.09 18.25
N GLU A 181 1.17 3.12 17.84
CA GLU A 181 -0.06 2.77 18.54
C GLU A 181 0.21 1.70 19.60
N LYS A 182 0.95 0.64 19.23
CA LYS A 182 1.22 -0.48 20.13
C LYS A 182 2.43 -1.31 19.67
N GLU A 183 3.22 -1.80 20.63
CA GLU A 183 4.11 -2.94 20.42
C GLU A 183 3.30 -4.23 20.64
N ILE A 184 3.04 -4.99 19.57
CA ILE A 184 2.21 -6.21 19.65
C ILE A 184 3.01 -7.35 20.28
N ALA A 185 4.26 -7.51 19.86
CA ALA A 185 5.20 -8.51 20.32
C ALA A 185 6.64 -8.06 19.99
N PRO A 186 7.69 -8.69 20.54
CA PRO A 186 9.07 -8.43 20.12
C PRO A 186 9.24 -8.55 18.60
N GLY A 187 9.71 -7.48 17.96
CA GLY A 187 9.83 -7.39 16.50
C GLY A 187 8.51 -7.15 15.73
N ILE A 188 7.41 -6.78 16.41
CA ILE A 188 6.13 -6.47 15.77
C ILE A 188 5.53 -5.19 16.35
N ARG A 189 5.50 -4.15 15.54
CA ARG A 189 5.02 -2.82 15.92
C ARG A 189 3.83 -2.39 15.07
N LEU A 190 2.79 -1.91 15.74
CA LEU A 190 1.64 -1.27 15.12
C LEU A 190 1.76 0.24 15.28
N TYR A 191 1.70 0.93 14.16
CA TYR A 191 1.54 2.37 14.06
C TYR A 191 0.07 2.71 13.81
N LYS A 192 -0.31 3.95 14.13
CA LYS A 192 -1.68 4.45 13.90
C LYS A 192 -2.13 4.21 12.46
N TYR A 193 -3.45 4.16 12.29
CA TYR A 193 -4.12 3.87 11.02
C TYR A 193 -3.74 2.50 10.46
N GLY A 194 -3.50 1.53 11.33
CA GLY A 194 -3.30 0.14 10.94
C GLY A 194 -1.98 -0.15 10.23
N ASN A 195 -0.92 0.62 10.45
CA ASN A 195 0.35 0.38 9.77
C ASN A 195 1.22 -0.57 10.60
N LEU A 196 1.26 -1.86 10.25
CA LEU A 196 2.01 -2.87 10.99
C LEU A 196 3.36 -3.15 10.34
N VAL A 197 4.41 -3.17 11.15
CA VAL A 197 5.80 -3.46 10.77
C VAL A 197 6.29 -4.68 11.54
N VAL A 198 6.86 -5.65 10.82
CA VAL A 198 7.54 -6.82 11.37
C VAL A 198 9.03 -6.72 11.06
N PHE A 199 9.86 -6.74 12.09
CA PHE A 199 11.28 -6.42 12.02
C PHE A 199 12.10 -7.25 13.01
N ASN A 200 13.42 -7.21 12.88
CA ASN A 200 14.34 -7.76 13.86
C ASN A 200 14.80 -6.67 14.82
N GLU A 201 14.44 -6.80 16.10
CA GLU A 201 14.80 -5.85 17.17
C GLU A 201 16.30 -5.85 17.53
N GLU A 202 17.05 -6.88 17.12
CA GLU A 202 18.50 -6.98 17.35
C GLU A 202 19.31 -6.13 16.35
N ARG A 203 18.64 -5.44 15.42
CA ARG A 203 19.24 -4.61 14.38
C ARG A 203 19.13 -3.12 14.71
N PRO A 204 19.91 -2.24 14.05
CA PRO A 204 19.67 -0.80 14.13
C PRO A 204 18.23 -0.43 13.79
N ASP A 205 17.75 0.75 14.17
CA ASP A 205 16.40 1.18 13.80
C ASP A 205 16.17 1.14 12.28
N TYR A 206 15.05 0.58 11.83
CA TYR A 206 14.73 0.48 10.39
C TYR A 206 14.38 1.83 9.77
N TRP A 207 13.89 2.80 10.55
CA TRP A 207 13.70 4.19 10.13
C TRP A 207 14.52 5.12 11.01
N ILE A 208 15.13 6.12 10.39
CA ILE A 208 15.91 7.15 11.07
C ILE A 208 15.35 8.54 10.75
N PRO A 209 15.33 9.46 11.71
CA PRO A 209 14.83 10.80 11.48
C PRO A 209 15.78 11.56 10.55
N VAL A 210 15.23 12.52 9.81
CA VAL A 210 16.00 13.41 8.92
C VAL A 210 15.89 14.84 9.40
N THR A 211 16.84 15.68 8.99
CA THR A 211 16.85 17.10 9.33
C THR A 211 16.01 17.94 8.38
N VAL A 212 15.55 19.12 8.83
CA VAL A 212 14.86 20.10 7.97
C VAL A 212 15.71 20.42 6.74
N LYS A 213 17.02 20.58 6.95
CA LYS A 213 17.99 20.83 5.89
C LYS A 213 18.00 19.74 4.83
N GLU A 214 18.06 18.46 5.23
CA GLU A 214 18.08 17.34 4.28
C GLU A 214 16.86 17.32 3.37
N VAL A 215 15.67 17.57 3.94
CA VAL A 215 14.41 17.58 3.17
C VAL A 215 14.35 18.79 2.24
N MET A 216 14.70 19.99 2.73
CA MET A 216 14.66 21.22 1.95
C MET A 216 15.68 21.21 0.80
N ASP A 217 16.91 20.75 1.07
CA ASP A 217 17.94 20.63 0.05
C ASP A 217 17.49 19.72 -1.09
N ALA A 218 16.88 18.57 -0.77
CA ALA A 218 16.37 17.64 -1.78
C ALA A 218 15.24 18.26 -2.62
N LYS A 219 14.27 18.93 -1.99
CA LYS A 219 13.18 19.63 -2.70
C LYS A 219 13.73 20.73 -3.62
N MET A 220 14.68 21.54 -3.14
CA MET A 220 15.33 22.57 -3.94
C MET A 220 16.11 21.97 -5.12
N SER A 221 16.83 20.85 -4.92
CA SER A 221 17.54 20.17 -6.00
C SER A 221 16.61 19.72 -7.13
N TYR A 222 15.40 19.25 -6.81
CA TYR A 222 14.40 18.92 -7.81
C TYR A 222 13.91 20.17 -8.56
N TRP A 223 13.43 21.19 -7.86
CA TRP A 223 12.84 22.38 -8.50
C TRP A 223 13.84 23.20 -9.30
N LYS A 224 15.12 23.13 -8.95
CA LYS A 224 16.22 23.75 -9.72
C LYS A 224 16.32 23.20 -11.15
N ILE A 225 15.91 21.95 -11.37
CA ILE A 225 16.04 21.26 -12.66
C ILE A 225 14.90 21.65 -13.62
N LYS A 226 13.72 22.03 -13.10
CA LYS A 226 12.53 22.38 -13.88
C LYS A 226 12.49 23.90 -14.15
N PRO A 227 13.00 24.39 -15.29
CA PRO A 227 13.13 25.83 -15.54
C PRO A 227 11.78 26.56 -15.60
N ASP A 228 10.72 25.89 -16.05
CA ASP A 228 9.37 26.45 -16.12
C ASP A 228 8.76 26.69 -14.73
N ASP A 229 9.30 26.02 -13.70
CA ASP A 229 8.87 26.13 -12.31
C ASP A 229 9.80 27.01 -11.46
N LYS A 230 10.52 27.95 -12.10
CA LYS A 230 11.47 28.85 -11.41
C LYS A 230 10.82 29.57 -10.23
N ILE A 231 9.54 29.95 -10.33
CA ILE A 231 8.83 30.61 -9.24
C ILE A 231 8.70 29.73 -8.00
N VAL A 232 8.52 28.41 -8.18
CA VAL A 232 8.48 27.43 -7.09
C VAL A 232 9.88 27.30 -6.49
N TYR A 233 10.92 27.17 -7.32
CA TYR A 233 12.29 27.13 -6.84
C TYR A 233 12.69 28.38 -6.03
N ASP A 234 12.40 29.57 -6.54
CA ASP A 234 12.69 30.83 -5.86
C ASP A 234 11.93 30.93 -4.53
N HIS A 235 10.69 30.43 -4.48
CA HIS A 235 9.92 30.32 -3.24
C HIS A 235 10.62 29.42 -2.20
N PHE A 236 11.08 28.23 -2.59
CA PHE A 236 11.86 27.36 -1.71
C PHE A 236 13.14 28.03 -1.20
N VAL A 237 13.86 28.76 -2.05
CA VAL A 237 15.07 29.50 -1.65
C VAL A 237 14.75 30.58 -0.63
N ASN A 238 13.68 31.34 -0.84
CA ASN A 238 13.25 32.40 0.07
C ASN A 238 12.82 31.84 1.43
N GLU A 239 12.04 30.75 1.46
CA GLU A 239 11.65 30.10 2.71
C GLU A 239 12.84 29.46 3.42
N TYR A 240 13.77 28.83 2.68
CA TYR A 240 14.98 28.25 3.25
C TYR A 240 15.80 29.28 4.04
N GLN A 241 15.91 30.51 3.53
CA GLN A 241 16.66 31.59 4.17
C GLN A 241 16.03 32.09 5.49
N LYS A 242 14.75 31.79 5.75
CA LYS A 242 14.08 32.17 6.99
C LYS A 242 14.41 31.23 8.15
N PHE A 243 14.86 30.01 7.86
CA PHE A 243 15.28 29.08 8.90
C PHE A 243 16.62 29.50 9.50
N THR A 244 16.71 29.46 10.82
CA THR A 244 17.98 29.56 11.54
C THR A 244 18.84 28.31 11.33
N PRO A 245 20.17 28.39 11.55
CA PRO A 245 21.03 27.20 11.51
C PRO A 245 20.58 26.08 12.45
N ASP A 246 20.05 26.42 13.62
CA ASP A 246 19.55 25.43 14.59
C ASP A 246 18.28 24.74 14.07
N GLU A 247 17.35 25.50 13.47
CA GLU A 247 16.14 24.92 12.87
C GLU A 247 16.48 24.02 11.67
N LEU A 248 17.41 24.44 10.81
CA LEU A 248 17.88 23.63 9.68
C LEU A 248 18.46 22.28 10.13
N ASN A 249 19.19 22.27 11.24
CA ASN A 249 19.79 21.05 11.81
C ASN A 249 18.85 20.25 12.72
N SER A 250 17.66 20.77 13.02
CA SER A 250 16.66 20.08 13.82
C SER A 250 15.96 18.99 13.01
N LEU A 251 15.30 18.05 13.71
CA LEU A 251 14.51 16.99 13.08
C LEU A 251 13.33 17.57 12.31
N ALA A 252 13.06 17.02 11.13
CA ALA A 252 12.01 17.50 10.24
C ALA A 252 10.65 16.87 10.57
N TYR A 253 9.61 17.70 10.51
CA TYR A 253 8.22 17.29 10.65
C TYR A 253 7.39 17.84 9.48
N GLU A 254 6.35 17.11 9.11
CA GLU A 254 5.41 17.49 8.07
C GLU A 254 4.49 18.61 8.54
N GLY A 255 4.33 19.60 7.68
CA GLY A 255 3.44 20.74 7.92
C GLY A 255 4.21 22.04 8.00
N SER A 256 3.54 23.11 7.60
CA SER A 256 3.99 24.49 7.73
C SER A 256 2.80 25.39 7.41
N ASP A 257 2.86 26.65 7.83
CA ASP A 257 1.88 27.67 7.40
C ASP A 257 1.91 27.85 5.88
N ASP A 258 3.02 27.47 5.24
CA ASP A 258 3.19 27.41 3.80
C ASP A 258 2.72 26.07 3.22
N ALA A 259 1.73 26.11 2.33
CA ALA A 259 1.15 24.91 1.72
C ALA A 259 2.08 24.20 0.70
N ILE A 260 3.16 24.86 0.25
CA ILE A 260 4.13 24.35 -0.74
C ILE A 260 5.30 23.68 -0.03
N ILE A 261 5.86 24.30 1.03
CA ILE A 261 7.03 23.77 1.74
C ILE A 261 6.70 22.50 2.51
N LYS A 262 5.62 22.52 3.32
CA LYS A 262 5.15 21.43 4.19
C LYS A 262 6.23 20.77 5.06
N VAL A 263 7.20 21.54 5.55
CA VAL A 263 8.28 21.05 6.44
C VAL A 263 8.53 22.08 7.53
N ASN A 264 8.69 21.62 8.78
CA ASN A 264 8.99 22.47 9.92
C ASN A 264 9.97 21.83 10.92
N ALA A 265 10.54 22.70 11.76
CA ALA A 265 11.38 22.38 12.93
C ALA A 265 10.60 22.35 14.26
N LYS A 266 9.31 22.72 14.23
CA LYS A 266 8.46 22.99 15.40
C LYS A 266 7.82 21.73 16.00
N LYS A 267 8.00 20.57 15.36
CA LYS A 267 7.37 19.30 15.72
C LYS A 267 5.85 19.31 15.52
N ASP A 268 5.37 20.16 14.62
CA ASP A 268 3.98 20.13 14.18
C ASP A 268 3.82 19.01 13.16
N GLY A 269 2.76 18.22 13.28
CA GLY A 269 2.44 17.13 12.35
C GLY A 269 3.30 15.87 12.53
N LEU A 270 3.39 15.06 11.47
CA LEU A 270 4.08 13.76 11.50
C LEU A 270 5.59 13.94 11.32
N GLN A 271 6.39 13.12 12.02
CA GLN A 271 7.84 13.15 11.84
C GLN A 271 8.23 12.64 10.45
N ILE A 272 9.14 13.35 9.78
CA ILE A 272 9.69 12.92 8.50
C ILE A 272 10.93 12.06 8.80
N MET A 273 10.96 10.88 8.19
CA MET A 273 12.03 9.91 8.36
C MET A 273 12.47 9.37 7.00
N ARG A 274 13.52 8.55 7.00
CA ARG A 274 13.92 7.71 5.87
C ARG A 274 14.21 6.29 6.35
N PHE A 275 14.25 5.35 5.42
CA PHE A 275 14.71 3.99 5.74
C PHE A 275 16.21 4.00 6.04
N ASN A 276 16.63 3.26 7.08
CA ASN A 276 18.02 3.12 7.48
C ASN A 276 18.72 2.04 6.64
N PRO A 277 19.68 2.38 5.77
CA PRO A 277 20.39 1.38 4.96
C PRO A 277 21.19 0.36 5.79
N GLU A 278 21.55 0.71 7.03
CA GLU A 278 22.28 -0.15 7.98
C GLU A 278 21.39 -1.19 8.67
N TYR A 279 20.06 -1.10 8.51
CA TYR A 279 19.14 -2.13 9.00
C TYR A 279 19.35 -3.47 8.28
N TRP A 280 19.75 -3.44 7.02
CA TRP A 280 19.94 -4.67 6.26
C TRP A 280 21.15 -5.44 6.77
N ASN A 281 20.94 -6.69 7.15
CA ASN A 281 22.05 -7.60 7.34
C ASN A 281 22.53 -8.06 5.96
N ARG A 282 23.65 -7.49 5.52
CA ARG A 282 24.26 -7.75 4.20
C ARG A 282 25.10 -9.03 4.17
N SER A 283 25.29 -9.72 5.30
CA SER A 283 25.88 -11.06 5.31
C SER A 283 24.87 -12.16 4.96
N LEU A 284 23.58 -11.84 4.98
CA LEU A 284 22.51 -12.76 4.59
C LEU A 284 22.29 -12.75 3.07
N PRO A 285 21.81 -13.88 2.49
CA PRO A 285 21.34 -13.90 1.11
C PRO A 285 20.26 -12.83 0.90
N LYS A 286 20.27 -12.16 -0.26
CA LYS A 286 19.24 -11.17 -0.64
C LYS A 286 17.81 -11.75 -0.68
N SER A 287 17.67 -13.06 -0.80
CA SER A 287 16.39 -13.79 -0.71
C SER A 287 15.90 -13.99 0.73
N SER A 288 16.66 -13.58 1.76
CA SER A 288 16.25 -13.69 3.15
C SER A 288 15.14 -12.68 3.47
N ILE A 289 14.14 -13.10 4.25
CA ILE A 289 13.10 -12.21 4.77
C ILE A 289 13.67 -11.44 5.96
N GLN A 290 13.74 -10.12 5.85
CA GLN A 290 14.41 -9.25 6.82
C GLN A 290 13.51 -8.12 7.33
N PHE A 291 12.46 -7.77 6.59
CA PHE A 291 11.52 -6.71 6.92
C PHE A 291 10.16 -7.05 6.29
N MET A 292 9.06 -6.83 6.99
CA MET A 292 7.71 -6.97 6.40
C MET A 292 6.80 -5.87 6.89
N THR A 293 5.83 -5.49 6.06
CA THR A 293 4.82 -4.48 6.38
C THR A 293 3.47 -4.86 5.81
N MET A 294 2.41 -4.37 6.45
CA MET A 294 1.04 -4.60 6.02
C MET A 294 0.12 -3.52 6.58
N TYR A 295 -1.04 -3.36 5.94
CA TYR A 295 -2.18 -2.73 6.58
C TYR A 295 -2.85 -3.75 7.52
N TYR A 296 -3.12 -3.37 8.75
CA TYR A 296 -3.69 -4.20 9.81
C TYR A 296 -4.71 -3.36 10.59
N HIS A 297 -5.96 -3.44 10.16
CA HIS A 297 -7.07 -2.77 10.80
C HIS A 297 -8.19 -3.77 11.02
N VAL A 298 -8.60 -3.92 12.28
CA VAL A 298 -9.74 -4.75 12.65
C VAL A 298 -10.90 -3.78 12.84
N GLU A 299 -11.84 -3.81 11.90
CA GLU A 299 -13.05 -2.98 11.93
C GLU A 299 -13.88 -3.27 13.18
N ASP A 300 -14.62 -2.26 13.64
CA ASP A 300 -15.61 -2.46 14.69
C ASP A 300 -16.93 -3.05 14.16
N ARG A 301 -17.82 -3.49 15.06
CA ARG A 301 -19.08 -4.15 14.69
C ARG A 301 -20.04 -3.25 13.91
N MET A 302 -19.97 -1.93 14.09
CA MET A 302 -20.82 -1.00 13.35
C MET A 302 -20.32 -0.85 11.92
N GLU A 303 -19.02 -0.72 11.73
CA GLU A 303 -18.37 -0.68 10.41
C GLU A 303 -18.69 -1.94 9.60
N THR A 304 -18.62 -3.13 10.22
CA THR A 304 -18.98 -4.38 9.55
C THR A 304 -20.44 -4.41 9.06
N ALA A 305 -21.39 -3.87 9.85
CA ALA A 305 -22.80 -3.85 9.47
C ALA A 305 -23.08 -2.89 8.30
N GLU A 306 -22.42 -1.74 8.30
CA GLU A 306 -22.47 -0.77 7.21
C GLU A 306 -21.83 -1.35 5.93
N PHE A 307 -20.67 -1.99 6.06
CA PHE A 307 -20.01 -2.67 4.96
C PHE A 307 -20.93 -3.70 4.30
N ILE A 308 -21.57 -4.57 5.08
CA ILE A 308 -22.47 -5.61 4.55
C ILE A 308 -23.68 -4.97 3.84
N ARG A 309 -24.25 -3.90 4.42
CA ARG A 309 -25.38 -3.18 3.81
C ARG A 309 -24.99 -2.60 2.45
N ASP A 310 -23.80 -2.02 2.35
CA ASP A 310 -23.39 -1.26 1.17
C ASP A 310 -22.80 -2.16 0.07
N ASN A 311 -22.23 -3.31 0.43
CA ASN A 311 -21.56 -4.22 -0.51
C ASN A 311 -22.31 -5.54 -0.77
N GLY A 312 -23.27 -5.90 0.09
CA GLY A 312 -24.06 -7.14 -0.05
C GLY A 312 -23.31 -8.44 0.27
N HIS A 313 -22.12 -8.35 0.87
CA HIS A 313 -21.32 -9.48 1.36
C HIS A 313 -20.49 -9.07 2.59
N PRO A 314 -19.97 -10.03 3.38
CA PRO A 314 -19.06 -9.75 4.49
C PRO A 314 -17.75 -9.10 4.05
N ASP A 315 -17.14 -8.29 4.91
CA ASP A 315 -15.76 -7.84 4.72
C ASP A 315 -14.79 -8.99 5.04
N TYR A 316 -14.50 -9.79 4.03
CA TYR A 316 -13.54 -10.89 4.18
C TYR A 316 -12.13 -10.42 4.52
N THR A 317 -11.76 -9.17 4.21
CA THR A 317 -10.43 -8.65 4.53
C THR A 317 -10.31 -8.34 6.02
N GLY A 318 -11.28 -7.62 6.61
CA GLY A 318 -11.40 -7.39 8.05
C GLY A 318 -11.53 -8.69 8.83
N MET A 319 -12.40 -9.61 8.41
CA MET A 319 -12.53 -10.93 9.04
C MET A 319 -11.21 -11.73 9.02
N PHE A 320 -10.43 -11.61 7.94
CA PHE A 320 -9.13 -12.26 7.84
C PHE A 320 -8.10 -11.62 8.76
N MET A 321 -8.11 -10.30 8.92
CA MET A 321 -7.23 -9.62 9.88
C MET A 321 -7.61 -9.94 11.34
N GLU A 322 -8.91 -10.08 11.65
CA GLU A 322 -9.38 -10.46 12.98
C GLU A 322 -8.93 -11.89 13.38
N GLY A 323 -8.94 -12.83 12.43
CA GLY A 323 -8.51 -14.21 12.66
C GLY A 323 -6.99 -14.45 12.64
N MET A 324 -6.20 -13.39 12.40
CA MET A 324 -4.77 -13.49 12.18
C MET A 324 -3.97 -13.49 13.48
N ASP A 325 -3.15 -14.53 13.68
CA ASP A 325 -2.07 -14.49 14.66
C ASP A 325 -0.82 -13.84 14.06
N VAL A 326 -0.77 -12.51 14.13
CA VAL A 326 0.35 -11.73 13.59
C VAL A 326 1.68 -12.06 14.28
N THR A 327 1.68 -12.64 15.49
CA THR A 327 2.91 -12.93 16.23
C THR A 327 3.80 -13.97 15.53
N ARG A 328 3.19 -14.84 14.73
CA ARG A 328 3.88 -15.86 13.93
C ARG A 328 4.81 -15.25 12.88
N LEU A 329 4.50 -14.04 12.41
CA LEU A 329 5.25 -13.37 11.36
C LEU A 329 6.69 -13.05 11.78
N ALA A 330 6.93 -12.77 13.06
CA ALA A 330 8.28 -12.57 13.58
C ALA A 330 9.18 -13.81 13.39
N GLY A 331 8.60 -15.01 13.32
CA GLY A 331 9.31 -16.26 13.05
C GLY A 331 9.90 -16.36 11.64
N PHE A 332 9.43 -15.55 10.69
CA PHE A 332 9.97 -15.51 9.33
C PHE A 332 11.09 -14.49 9.14
N ILE A 333 11.30 -13.57 10.09
CA ILE A 333 12.40 -12.61 10.04
C ILE A 333 13.71 -13.33 10.41
N VAL A 334 14.69 -13.32 9.50
CA VAL A 334 15.98 -13.97 9.73
C VAL A 334 16.84 -13.17 10.72
N ARG A 335 17.24 -13.81 11.82
CA ARG A 335 17.95 -13.16 12.94
C ARG A 335 19.48 -13.20 12.89
N LYS A 336 20.08 -14.22 12.25
CA LYS A 336 21.55 -14.41 12.21
C LYS A 336 22.11 -14.18 10.83
#